data_AF-A0A432QHN0-F1
#
_entry.id   AF-A0A432QHN0-F1
#
_cell.length_a   1.000
_cell.length_b   1.000
_cell.length_c   1.000
_cell.angle_alpha   90.00
_cell.angle_beta   90.00
_cell.angle_gamma   90.00
#
_symmetry.space_group_name_H-M   'P 1'
#
loop_
_entity.id
_entity.type
_entity.pdbx_description
1 polymer ?
#
loop_
_entity_poly.entity_id
_entity_poly.type
_entity_poly.pdbx_seq_one_letter_code
_entity_poly.pdbx_strand_id
1 'polypeptide(L)'
;IDGFRALKECHAGAVYLHRANSYLIDSLDTATHEILAGKAKVPYYTRVMTSKQTKIMNIAATSRCGCTRVHFGRLRVTETITGYQKILIGSQKVIAKIPLDLPPHIFETEGLWLEIPEWIRQKSEHRLEHFMGGIHALEHAIIGVLPLLVLCDRNDIGGISQPWHDQLEGAAVFIYDGHAGGVGLTRKGFADINQLLEETLQVVKECTCSSGCPSCVHSPKCGSGNRPIDKSSCLHILEWLRKPAKTKGSPGSATHRKIPNNIFTKTLAAPDPKTPLPENYGVFDVETQLSAQEVGGWHRADKMRISVAVLYTSRDDAFESFTEDRIHQLIDRLFELNIVVGFNNKRFDNKVLSAYTRRRLSTLPSLDILEEIANQLGYRLSLDRLAEHTLGVKKSADGLQALKWFKQGKIEKIARYCTKDVQITHDIFLHGLHNRHLLFRNKAGRIVRLPVNFGKTITDLLHQA
;
A
#
# COMPACT_ATOMS: atom_id res chain seq x y z
N ILE A 1 -0.32 -24.35 -22.61
CA ILE A 1 -0.87 -23.26 -21.77
C ILE A 1 -1.83 -22.47 -22.63
N ASP A 2 -2.96 -21.99 -22.11
CA ASP A 2 -3.90 -21.15 -22.86
C ASP A 2 -3.36 -19.71 -23.03
N GLY A 3 -3.86 -18.98 -24.03
CA GLY A 3 -3.24 -17.73 -24.51
C GLY A 3 -3.06 -16.66 -23.43
N PHE A 4 -4.13 -16.28 -22.73
CA PHE A 4 -4.01 -15.23 -21.71
C PHE A 4 -3.21 -15.70 -20.49
N ARG A 5 -3.31 -16.99 -20.13
CA ARG A 5 -2.49 -17.58 -19.08
C ARG A 5 -1.00 -17.59 -19.46
N ALA A 6 -0.66 -17.69 -20.75
CA ALA A 6 0.73 -17.56 -21.22
C ALA A 6 1.32 -16.20 -20.86
N LEU A 7 0.55 -15.12 -20.99
CA LEU A 7 1.01 -13.78 -20.58
C LEU A 7 1.27 -13.69 -19.07
N LYS A 8 0.58 -14.50 -18.25
CA LYS A 8 0.74 -14.51 -16.78
C LYS A 8 1.85 -15.44 -16.29
N GLU A 9 1.96 -16.63 -16.88
CA GLU A 9 2.86 -17.70 -16.40
C GLU A 9 4.12 -17.84 -17.25
N CYS A 10 4.10 -17.35 -18.48
CA CYS A 10 5.14 -17.55 -19.47
C CYS A 10 5.61 -16.26 -20.14
N HIS A 11 5.45 -15.09 -19.51
CA HIS A 11 6.09 -13.88 -20.01
C HIS A 11 7.63 -13.99 -19.95
N ALA A 12 8.34 -13.17 -20.72
CA ALA A 12 9.80 -13.11 -20.66
C ALA A 12 10.29 -12.90 -19.21
N GLY A 13 11.23 -13.73 -18.77
CA GLY A 13 11.78 -13.74 -17.42
C GLY A 13 10.88 -14.37 -16.34
N ALA A 14 9.77 -15.00 -16.70
CA ALA A 14 8.95 -15.82 -15.81
C ALA A 14 9.67 -17.12 -15.40
N VAL A 15 9.37 -17.61 -14.20
CA VAL A 15 9.75 -18.94 -13.75
C VAL A 15 8.54 -19.84 -13.89
N TYR A 16 8.57 -20.71 -14.89
CA TYR A 16 7.52 -21.69 -15.15
C TYR A 16 7.85 -23.02 -14.48
N LEU A 17 6.88 -23.60 -13.78
CA LEU A 17 7.01 -24.90 -13.12
C LEU A 17 6.26 -25.96 -13.92
N HIS A 18 6.99 -26.97 -14.40
CA HIS A 18 6.41 -28.12 -15.10
C HIS A 18 6.87 -29.41 -14.45
N ARG A 19 5.94 -30.15 -13.83
CA ARG A 19 6.23 -31.40 -13.09
C ARG A 19 7.41 -31.28 -12.12
N ALA A 20 7.35 -30.27 -11.25
CA ALA A 20 8.40 -29.90 -10.28
C ALA A 20 9.77 -29.49 -10.86
N ASN A 21 9.89 -29.37 -12.19
CA ASN A 21 11.07 -28.80 -12.83
C ASN A 21 10.83 -27.32 -13.12
N SER A 22 11.81 -26.49 -12.78
CA SER A 22 11.80 -25.05 -13.03
C SER A 22 12.41 -24.73 -14.40
N TYR A 23 11.72 -23.87 -15.13
CA TYR A 23 12.13 -23.35 -16.42
C TYR A 23 12.10 -21.82 -16.36
N LEU A 24 13.18 -21.16 -16.80
CA LEU A 24 13.19 -19.73 -16.99
C LEU A 24 12.74 -19.45 -18.43
N ILE A 25 11.75 -18.58 -18.57
CA ILE A 25 11.23 -18.21 -19.89
C ILE A 25 12.11 -17.14 -20.49
N ASP A 26 12.65 -17.41 -21.68
CA ASP A 26 13.51 -16.49 -22.42
C ASP A 26 12.66 -15.52 -23.24
N SER A 27 11.69 -16.05 -23.98
CA SER A 27 10.77 -15.25 -24.79
C SER A 27 9.38 -15.89 -24.90
N LEU A 28 8.39 -15.04 -25.13
CA LEU A 28 7.02 -15.39 -25.48
C LEU A 28 6.66 -14.63 -26.74
N ASP A 29 6.43 -15.35 -27.83
CA ASP A 29 5.93 -14.80 -29.08
C ASP A 29 4.41 -15.02 -29.15
N THR A 30 3.65 -13.94 -29.00
CA THR A 30 2.19 -13.98 -29.05
C THR A 30 1.63 -14.13 -30.46
N ALA A 31 2.42 -13.87 -31.51
CA ALA A 31 1.97 -14.01 -32.89
C ALA A 31 2.14 -15.45 -33.38
N THR A 32 3.26 -16.11 -33.03
CA THR A 32 3.50 -17.52 -33.39
C THR A 32 2.98 -18.52 -32.36
N HIS A 33 2.54 -18.04 -31.19
CA HIS A 33 2.14 -18.85 -30.04
C HIS A 33 3.29 -19.73 -29.49
N GLU A 34 4.52 -19.25 -29.57
CA GLU A 34 5.71 -19.97 -29.13
C GLU A 34 6.28 -19.43 -27.81
N ILE A 35 6.75 -20.33 -26.96
CA ILE A 35 7.43 -20.01 -25.70
C ILE A 35 8.80 -20.68 -25.72
N LEU A 36 9.86 -19.89 -25.64
CA LEU A 36 11.21 -20.41 -25.47
C LEU A 36 11.57 -20.43 -23.99
N ALA A 37 11.99 -21.61 -23.51
CA ALA A 37 12.23 -21.84 -22.10
C ALA A 37 13.50 -22.69 -21.87
N GLY A 38 14.42 -22.17 -21.05
CA GLY A 38 15.59 -22.88 -20.58
C GLY A 38 15.35 -23.54 -19.22
N LYS A 39 15.80 -24.79 -19.02
CA LYS A 39 15.75 -25.42 -17.69
C LYS A 39 16.68 -24.68 -16.74
N ALA A 40 16.17 -24.22 -15.60
CA ALA A 40 16.95 -23.42 -14.65
C ALA A 40 16.52 -23.68 -13.21
N LYS A 41 17.47 -24.02 -12.33
CA LYS A 41 17.24 -24.04 -10.87
C LYS A 41 17.45 -22.65 -10.30
N VAL A 42 16.37 -21.98 -9.95
CA VAL A 42 16.38 -20.64 -9.34
C VAL A 42 15.76 -20.67 -7.93
N PRO A 43 16.28 -19.90 -6.96
CA PRO A 43 15.76 -19.88 -5.59
C PRO A 43 14.50 -19.00 -5.41
N TYR A 44 13.86 -18.62 -6.50
CA TYR A 44 12.71 -17.71 -6.52
C TYR A 44 11.63 -18.20 -7.50
N TYR A 45 10.40 -17.75 -7.28
CA TYR A 45 9.31 -17.85 -8.25
C TYR A 45 8.91 -16.46 -8.72
N THR A 46 8.13 -16.38 -9.79
CA THR A 46 7.64 -15.11 -10.34
C THR A 46 6.15 -14.93 -10.11
N ARG A 47 5.72 -13.69 -9.91
CA ARG A 47 4.30 -13.33 -9.82
C ARG A 47 4.05 -12.03 -10.59
N VAL A 48 3.11 -12.05 -11.52
CA VAL A 48 2.73 -10.85 -12.28
C VAL A 48 2.06 -9.79 -11.40
N MET A 49 2.24 -8.54 -11.79
CA MET A 49 1.52 -7.37 -11.29
C MET A 49 0.52 -6.94 -12.35
N THR A 50 -0.75 -6.81 -11.96
CA THR A 50 -1.84 -6.50 -12.89
C THR A 50 -2.52 -5.19 -12.51
N SER A 51 -2.87 -4.39 -13.52
CA SER A 51 -3.81 -3.29 -13.41
C SER A 51 -5.11 -3.66 -14.11
N LYS A 52 -6.24 -3.32 -13.51
CA LYS A 52 -7.56 -3.55 -14.10
C LYS A 52 -8.34 -2.25 -14.16
N GLN A 53 -9.15 -2.11 -15.20
CA GLN A 53 -10.10 -1.02 -15.37
C GLN A 53 -11.41 -1.56 -15.91
N THR A 54 -12.50 -0.91 -15.54
CA THR A 54 -13.86 -1.17 -16.03
C THR A 54 -14.38 0.05 -16.77
N LYS A 55 -15.17 -0.21 -17.81
CA LYS A 55 -16.00 0.79 -18.49
C LYS A 55 -17.42 0.27 -18.57
N ILE A 56 -18.38 1.05 -18.10
CA ILE A 56 -19.81 0.73 -18.19
C ILE A 56 -20.25 1.01 -19.62
N MET A 57 -20.69 -0.04 -20.32
CA MET A 57 -21.15 0.03 -21.71
C MET A 57 -22.65 0.30 -21.78
N ASN A 58 -23.43 -0.41 -20.95
CA ASN A 58 -24.86 -0.12 -20.76
C ASN A 58 -25.31 -0.51 -19.34
N ILE A 59 -26.44 0.05 -18.93
CA ILE A 59 -27.15 -0.34 -17.71
C ILE A 59 -28.43 -1.04 -18.16
N ALA A 60 -28.55 -2.33 -17.86
CA ALA A 60 -29.73 -3.13 -18.20
C ALA A 60 -30.79 -3.09 -17.10
N ALA A 61 -30.36 -3.08 -15.83
CA ALA A 61 -31.26 -3.00 -14.68
C ALA A 61 -30.60 -2.24 -13.52
N THR A 62 -31.44 -1.67 -12.65
CA THR A 62 -31.02 -1.02 -11.40
C THR A 62 -31.95 -1.49 -10.28
N SER A 63 -31.36 -1.83 -9.15
CA SER A 63 -32.04 -2.20 -7.92
C SER A 63 -31.51 -1.37 -6.76
N ARG A 64 -32.17 -1.42 -5.60
CA ARG A 64 -31.71 -0.81 -4.37
C ARG A 64 -31.59 -1.86 -3.29
N CYS A 65 -30.47 -1.84 -2.57
CA CYS A 65 -30.28 -2.57 -1.33
C CYS A 65 -29.99 -1.54 -0.24
N GLY A 66 -30.90 -1.38 0.72
CA GLY A 66 -30.81 -0.34 1.76
C GLY A 66 -30.62 1.07 1.17
N CYS A 67 -29.42 1.64 1.34
CA CYS A 67 -29.08 2.98 0.91
C CYS A 67 -28.26 3.03 -0.39
N THR A 68 -27.82 1.87 -0.91
CA THR A 68 -27.03 1.77 -2.14
C THR A 68 -27.89 1.44 -3.36
N ARG A 69 -27.44 1.92 -4.52
CA ARG A 69 -27.90 1.47 -5.83
C ARG A 69 -26.98 0.37 -6.30
N VAL A 70 -27.59 -0.72 -6.75
CA VAL A 70 -26.89 -1.80 -7.44
C VAL A 70 -27.39 -1.81 -8.88
N HIS A 71 -26.46 -1.90 -9.81
CA HIS A 71 -26.76 -1.93 -11.23
C HIS A 71 -26.32 -3.26 -11.81
N PHE A 72 -26.94 -3.63 -12.93
CA PHE A 72 -26.55 -4.75 -13.76
C PHE A 72 -26.52 -4.31 -15.22
N GLY A 73 -25.54 -4.78 -15.98
CA GLY A 73 -25.38 -4.44 -17.39
C GLY A 73 -24.08 -4.97 -17.98
N ARG A 74 -23.71 -4.44 -19.14
CA ARG A 74 -22.47 -4.80 -19.84
C ARG A 74 -21.32 -3.92 -19.41
N LEU A 75 -20.20 -4.56 -19.16
CA LEU A 75 -18.93 -3.95 -18.81
C LEU A 75 -17.89 -4.32 -19.85
N ARG A 76 -16.99 -3.38 -20.15
CA ARG A 76 -15.71 -3.69 -20.77
C ARG A 76 -14.65 -3.71 -19.68
N VAL A 77 -13.95 -4.84 -19.57
CA VAL A 77 -12.86 -5.04 -18.62
C VAL A 77 -11.54 -5.00 -19.38
N THR A 78 -10.63 -4.15 -18.93
CA THR A 78 -9.26 -4.07 -19.44
C THR A 78 -8.32 -4.54 -18.35
N GLU A 79 -7.60 -5.63 -18.57
CA GLU A 79 -6.55 -6.15 -17.70
C GLU A 79 -5.17 -5.99 -18.37
N THR A 80 -4.27 -5.26 -17.72
CA THR A 80 -2.91 -5.04 -18.20
C THR A 80 -1.91 -5.64 -17.20
N ILE A 81 -1.00 -6.48 -17.69
CA ILE A 81 0.14 -6.93 -16.90
C ILE A 81 1.23 -5.85 -16.99
N THR A 82 1.49 -5.17 -15.88
CA THR A 82 2.41 -4.01 -15.84
C THR A 82 3.83 -4.40 -15.47
N GLY A 83 4.03 -5.64 -15.03
CA GLY A 83 5.31 -6.14 -14.58
C GLY A 83 5.19 -7.45 -13.83
N TYR A 84 6.28 -7.90 -13.24
CA TYR A 84 6.31 -9.06 -12.36
C TYR A 84 7.30 -8.88 -11.22
N GLN A 85 7.10 -9.68 -10.17
CA GLN A 85 7.94 -9.73 -8.99
C GLN A 85 8.72 -11.05 -9.00
N LYS A 86 10.00 -11.00 -8.61
CA LYS A 86 10.76 -12.19 -8.23
C LYS A 86 10.67 -12.34 -6.71
N ILE A 87 10.21 -13.49 -6.25
CA ILE A 87 9.93 -13.76 -4.83
C ILE A 87 10.73 -14.99 -4.40
N LEU A 88 11.57 -14.84 -3.38
CA LEU A 88 12.35 -15.98 -2.85
C LEU A 88 11.42 -17.05 -2.30
N ILE A 89 11.68 -18.31 -2.65
CA ILE A 89 10.84 -19.44 -2.23
C ILE A 89 10.88 -19.60 -0.70
N GLY A 90 12.08 -19.53 -0.10
CA GLY A 90 12.27 -19.74 1.34
C GLY A 90 11.66 -18.62 2.20
N SER A 91 12.04 -17.36 1.93
CA SER A 91 11.64 -16.22 2.78
C SER A 91 10.38 -15.48 2.32
N GLN A 92 9.82 -15.83 1.16
CA GLN A 92 8.72 -15.09 0.52
C GLN A 92 9.03 -13.60 0.28
N LYS A 93 10.31 -13.20 0.36
CA LYS A 93 10.76 -11.82 0.16
C LYS A 93 10.78 -11.50 -1.34
N VAL A 94 10.15 -10.39 -1.70
CA VAL A 94 10.28 -9.79 -3.03
C VAL A 94 11.71 -9.27 -3.20
N ILE A 95 12.45 -9.83 -4.17
CA ILE A 95 13.85 -9.46 -4.45
C ILE A 95 13.99 -8.55 -5.66
N ALA A 96 13.01 -8.55 -6.57
CA ALA A 96 12.98 -7.63 -7.70
C ALA A 96 11.54 -7.37 -8.14
N LYS A 97 11.31 -6.19 -8.71
CA LYS A 97 10.12 -5.85 -9.50
C LYS A 97 10.61 -5.42 -10.87
N ILE A 98 10.13 -6.06 -11.91
CA ILE A 98 10.60 -5.86 -13.29
C ILE A 98 9.38 -5.44 -14.10
N PRO A 99 9.41 -4.27 -14.76
CA PRO A 99 8.30 -3.84 -15.60
C PRO A 99 8.17 -4.76 -16.81
N LEU A 100 6.94 -4.91 -17.29
CA LEU A 100 6.62 -5.60 -18.52
C LEU A 100 5.74 -4.67 -19.36
N ASP A 101 5.96 -4.72 -20.66
CA ASP A 101 5.13 -4.05 -21.64
C ASP A 101 4.42 -5.12 -22.46
N LEU A 102 3.29 -5.61 -21.92
CA LEU A 102 2.47 -6.63 -22.55
C LEU A 102 1.15 -6.02 -23.01
N PRO A 103 0.59 -6.52 -24.13
CA PRO A 103 -0.66 -6.01 -24.65
C PRO A 103 -1.79 -6.17 -23.61
N PRO A 104 -2.68 -5.17 -23.48
CA PRO A 104 -3.82 -5.28 -22.59
C PRO A 104 -4.79 -6.35 -23.09
N HIS A 105 -5.33 -7.14 -22.16
CA HIS A 105 -6.43 -8.04 -22.46
C HIS A 105 -7.75 -7.32 -22.20
N ILE A 106 -8.53 -7.14 -23.27
CA ILE A 106 -9.78 -6.40 -23.25
C ILE A 106 -10.90 -7.35 -23.64
N PHE A 107 -11.93 -7.44 -22.82
CA PHE A 107 -13.12 -8.21 -23.13
C PHE A 107 -14.38 -7.52 -22.61
N GLU A 108 -15.49 -7.76 -23.28
CA GLU A 108 -16.81 -7.33 -22.82
C GLU A 108 -17.51 -8.49 -22.13
N THR A 109 -18.23 -8.21 -21.06
CA THR A 109 -18.90 -9.21 -20.23
C THR A 109 -20.12 -8.60 -19.55
N GLU A 110 -20.91 -9.43 -18.88
CA GLU A 110 -21.96 -9.00 -17.97
C GLU A 110 -21.39 -8.80 -16.56
N GLY A 111 -21.93 -7.82 -15.84
CA GLY A 111 -21.55 -7.58 -14.47
C GLY A 111 -22.60 -6.82 -13.69
N LEU A 112 -22.46 -6.91 -12.37
CA LEU A 112 -23.17 -6.08 -11.41
C LEU A 112 -22.19 -5.15 -10.71
N TRP A 113 -22.65 -3.98 -10.28
CA TRP A 113 -21.83 -3.09 -9.47
C TRP A 113 -22.64 -2.34 -8.43
N LEU A 114 -22.01 -2.16 -7.28
CA LEU A 114 -22.55 -1.44 -6.15
C LEU A 114 -21.93 -0.05 -6.12
N GLU A 115 -22.78 0.98 -6.14
CA GLU A 115 -22.33 2.33 -5.82
C GLU A 115 -22.18 2.46 -4.31
N ILE A 116 -21.04 2.97 -3.85
CA ILE A 116 -20.80 3.22 -2.42
C ILE A 116 -21.08 4.70 -2.15
N PRO A 117 -22.17 5.05 -1.44
CA PRO A 117 -22.49 6.44 -1.14
C PRO A 117 -21.34 7.19 -0.48
N GLU A 118 -21.12 8.44 -0.87
CA GLU A 118 -20.00 9.25 -0.34
C GLU A 118 -20.05 9.40 1.19
N TRP A 119 -21.23 9.41 1.80
CA TRP A 119 -21.35 9.45 3.27
C TRP A 119 -20.82 8.18 3.94
N ILE A 120 -20.90 7.01 3.28
CA ILE A 120 -20.31 5.76 3.80
C ILE A 120 -18.79 5.86 3.78
N ARG A 121 -18.24 6.41 2.68
CA ARG A 121 -16.82 6.70 2.58
C ARG A 121 -16.38 7.66 3.68
N GLN A 122 -17.03 8.83 3.79
CA GLN A 122 -16.76 9.81 4.84
C GLN A 122 -16.87 9.21 6.23
N LYS A 123 -17.90 8.38 6.49
CA LYS A 123 -18.09 7.74 7.79
C LYS A 123 -17.02 6.70 8.10
N SER A 124 -16.58 5.92 7.12
CA SER A 124 -15.44 4.99 7.27
C SER A 124 -14.16 5.76 7.56
N GLU A 125 -13.92 6.85 6.81
CA GLU A 125 -12.79 7.76 7.02
C GLU A 125 -12.85 8.43 8.41
N HIS A 126 -14.03 8.86 8.88
CA HIS A 126 -14.25 9.40 10.24
C HIS A 126 -14.02 8.36 11.34
N ARG A 127 -14.29 7.09 11.08
CA ARG A 127 -13.98 5.96 11.98
C ARG A 127 -12.55 5.45 11.84
N LEU A 128 -11.74 6.12 11.02
CA LEU A 128 -10.32 5.85 10.81
C LEU A 128 -10.06 4.46 10.19
N GLU A 129 -11.05 3.93 9.49
CA GLU A 129 -10.98 2.66 8.76
C GLU A 129 -10.38 2.86 7.36
N HIS A 130 -9.74 1.83 6.80
CA HIS A 130 -9.17 1.91 5.48
C HIS A 130 -10.25 1.68 4.40
N PHE A 131 -10.97 2.74 4.01
CA PHE A 131 -12.08 2.65 3.04
C PHE A 131 -11.78 1.81 1.79
N MET A 132 -10.65 2.04 1.10
CA MET A 132 -10.29 1.23 -0.08
C MET A 132 -10.10 -0.26 0.29
N GLY A 133 -9.41 -0.56 1.40
CA GLY A 133 -9.24 -1.92 1.91
C GLY A 133 -10.57 -2.55 2.32
N GLY A 134 -11.54 -1.76 2.77
CA GLY A 134 -12.89 -2.18 3.06
C GLY A 134 -13.69 -2.54 1.80
N ILE A 135 -13.69 -1.69 0.77
CA ILE A 135 -14.38 -2.01 -0.51
C ILE A 135 -13.67 -3.12 -1.29
N HIS A 136 -12.36 -3.28 -1.13
CA HIS A 136 -11.59 -4.40 -1.70
C HIS A 136 -11.85 -5.71 -0.97
N ALA A 137 -11.98 -5.68 0.36
CA ALA A 137 -12.46 -6.80 1.14
C ALA A 137 -13.91 -7.16 0.80
N LEU A 138 -14.77 -6.17 0.55
CA LEU A 138 -16.15 -6.37 0.09
C LEU A 138 -16.19 -7.06 -1.28
N GLU A 139 -15.37 -6.61 -2.23
CA GLU A 139 -15.21 -7.27 -3.53
C GLU A 139 -14.88 -8.76 -3.36
N HIS A 140 -13.86 -9.08 -2.57
CA HIS A 140 -13.46 -10.47 -2.32
C HIS A 140 -14.54 -11.29 -1.64
N ALA A 141 -15.23 -10.72 -0.65
CA ALA A 141 -16.29 -11.40 0.08
C ALA A 141 -17.46 -11.74 -0.85
N ILE A 142 -17.88 -10.80 -1.71
CA ILE A 142 -18.96 -11.05 -2.69
C ILE A 142 -18.54 -12.15 -3.69
N ILE A 143 -17.31 -12.11 -4.23
CA ILE A 143 -16.80 -13.17 -5.12
C ILE A 143 -16.76 -14.53 -4.42
N GLY A 144 -16.44 -14.56 -3.12
CA GLY A 144 -16.42 -15.80 -2.33
C GLY A 144 -17.80 -16.37 -2.06
N VAL A 145 -18.81 -15.53 -1.91
CA VAL A 145 -20.19 -15.90 -1.51
C VAL A 145 -21.07 -16.19 -2.72
N LEU A 146 -20.91 -15.47 -3.83
CA LEU A 146 -21.74 -15.63 -5.03
C LEU A 146 -21.84 -17.07 -5.56
N PRO A 147 -20.77 -17.89 -5.56
CA PRO A 147 -20.83 -19.32 -5.87
C PRO A 147 -21.89 -20.11 -5.08
N LEU A 148 -22.17 -19.74 -3.83
CA LEU A 148 -23.16 -20.41 -2.98
C LEU A 148 -24.60 -20.18 -3.45
N LEU A 149 -24.85 -19.11 -4.19
CA LEU A 149 -26.18 -18.75 -4.69
C LEU A 149 -26.40 -19.13 -6.17
N VAL A 150 -25.33 -19.12 -6.95
CA VAL A 150 -25.40 -19.29 -8.41
C VAL A 150 -24.83 -20.65 -8.88
N LEU A 151 -24.31 -21.47 -7.97
CA LEU A 151 -23.71 -22.79 -8.24
C LEU A 151 -22.65 -22.75 -9.36
N CYS A 152 -21.72 -21.80 -9.25
CA CYS A 152 -20.57 -21.66 -10.14
C CYS A 152 -19.25 -21.86 -9.39
N ASP A 153 -18.13 -21.95 -10.10
CA ASP A 153 -16.83 -21.91 -9.45
C ASP A 153 -16.45 -20.45 -9.17
N ARG A 154 -15.76 -20.21 -8.04
CA ARG A 154 -15.18 -18.88 -7.75
C ARG A 154 -14.31 -18.35 -8.88
N ASN A 155 -13.80 -19.25 -9.71
CA ASN A 155 -12.91 -18.94 -10.80
C ASN A 155 -13.62 -18.29 -11.99
N ASP A 156 -14.94 -18.47 -12.08
CA ASP A 156 -15.80 -17.96 -13.15
C ASP A 156 -16.21 -16.49 -12.91
N ILE A 157 -15.76 -15.91 -11.80
CA ILE A 157 -16.13 -14.57 -11.36
C ILE A 157 -14.86 -13.71 -11.22
N GLY A 158 -14.91 -12.51 -11.78
CA GLY A 158 -13.94 -11.46 -11.54
C GLY A 158 -14.53 -10.30 -10.74
N GLY A 159 -13.65 -9.45 -10.23
CA GLY A 159 -14.05 -8.21 -9.61
C GLY A 159 -13.02 -7.11 -9.78
N ILE A 160 -13.47 -5.91 -9.42
CA ILE A 160 -12.61 -4.76 -9.20
C ILE A 160 -13.31 -3.79 -8.24
N SER A 161 -12.56 -3.30 -7.27
CA SER A 161 -12.95 -2.24 -6.35
C SER A 161 -12.25 -0.94 -6.72
N GLN A 162 -13.04 0.14 -6.81
CA GLN A 162 -12.54 1.46 -7.20
C GLN A 162 -13.01 2.50 -6.18
N PRO A 163 -12.08 3.18 -5.48
CA PRO A 163 -12.45 4.29 -4.60
C PRO A 163 -12.97 5.51 -5.38
N TRP A 164 -12.78 5.53 -6.70
CA TRP A 164 -13.32 6.50 -7.63
C TRP A 164 -13.44 5.86 -9.02
N HIS A 165 -14.64 5.87 -9.60
CA HIS A 165 -14.90 5.44 -10.97
C HIS A 165 -15.46 6.62 -11.77
N ASP A 166 -14.86 6.94 -12.91
CA ASP A 166 -15.11 8.19 -13.62
C ASP A 166 -16.56 8.33 -14.11
N GLN A 167 -17.19 7.26 -14.61
CA GLN A 167 -18.59 7.32 -15.09
C GLN A 167 -19.62 7.39 -13.95
N LEU A 168 -19.24 6.98 -12.74
CA LEU A 168 -20.14 7.00 -11.56
C LEU A 168 -19.86 8.20 -10.65
N GLU A 169 -18.76 8.93 -10.89
CA GLU A 169 -18.28 10.04 -10.05
C GLU A 169 -18.21 9.68 -8.55
N GLY A 170 -17.88 8.42 -8.25
CA GLY A 170 -17.97 7.87 -6.90
C GLY A 170 -17.27 6.53 -6.75
N ALA A 171 -17.25 6.02 -5.52
CA ALA A 171 -16.67 4.72 -5.22
C ALA A 171 -17.63 3.60 -5.66
N ALA A 172 -17.09 2.52 -6.20
CA ALA A 172 -17.87 1.39 -6.65
C ALA A 172 -17.13 0.06 -6.50
N VAL A 173 -17.90 -1.01 -6.32
CA VAL A 173 -17.42 -2.40 -6.36
C VAL A 173 -18.10 -3.11 -7.52
N PHE A 174 -17.31 -3.57 -8.49
CA PHE A 174 -17.78 -4.30 -9.66
C PHE A 174 -17.50 -5.78 -9.49
N ILE A 175 -18.47 -6.60 -9.87
CA ILE A 175 -18.40 -8.05 -9.95
C ILE A 175 -18.86 -8.43 -11.35
N TYR A 176 -18.10 -9.22 -12.07
CA TYR A 176 -18.37 -9.54 -13.47
C TYR A 176 -18.10 -11.01 -13.78
N ASP A 177 -18.77 -11.52 -14.80
CA ASP A 177 -18.52 -12.87 -15.29
C ASP A 177 -17.12 -12.90 -15.91
N GLY A 178 -16.31 -13.89 -15.52
CA GLY A 178 -14.94 -14.10 -15.98
C GLY A 178 -14.81 -14.56 -17.44
N HIS A 179 -15.93 -14.60 -18.17
CA HIS A 179 -16.03 -15.07 -19.55
C HIS A 179 -16.46 -13.93 -20.47
N ALA A 180 -15.82 -13.83 -21.64
CA ALA A 180 -16.23 -12.87 -22.67
C ALA A 180 -17.68 -13.14 -23.11
N GLY A 181 -18.45 -12.07 -23.30
CA GLY A 181 -19.89 -12.10 -23.59
C GLY A 181 -20.78 -12.19 -22.37
N GLY A 182 -20.27 -12.70 -21.23
CA GLY A 182 -21.05 -13.05 -20.06
C GLY A 182 -21.80 -14.37 -20.19
N VAL A 183 -21.98 -15.07 -19.09
CA VAL A 183 -22.66 -16.38 -18.99
C VAL A 183 -23.88 -16.33 -18.06
N GLY A 184 -24.21 -15.15 -17.53
CA GLY A 184 -25.40 -14.90 -16.72
C GLY A 184 -25.20 -15.13 -15.22
N LEU A 185 -23.95 -15.27 -14.74
CA LEU A 185 -23.70 -15.54 -13.31
C LEU A 185 -24.06 -14.31 -12.46
N THR A 186 -23.54 -13.15 -12.86
CA THR A 186 -23.84 -11.88 -12.21
C THR A 186 -25.28 -11.42 -12.44
N ARG A 187 -25.93 -11.86 -13.53
CA ARG A 187 -27.36 -11.65 -13.73
C ARG A 187 -28.20 -12.34 -12.64
N LYS A 188 -27.87 -13.60 -12.33
CA LYS A 188 -28.52 -14.33 -11.25
C LYS A 188 -28.18 -13.73 -9.88
N GLY A 189 -26.91 -13.39 -9.65
CA GLY A 189 -26.48 -12.68 -8.43
C GLY A 189 -27.17 -11.32 -8.23
N PHE A 190 -27.46 -10.59 -9.31
CA PHE A 190 -28.21 -9.34 -9.27
C PHE A 190 -29.69 -9.55 -8.94
N ALA A 191 -30.31 -10.59 -9.49
CA ALA A 191 -31.71 -10.92 -9.19
C ALA A 191 -31.92 -11.14 -7.67
N ASP A 192 -30.95 -11.77 -7.01
CA ASP A 192 -30.98 -12.09 -5.58
C ASP A 192 -30.04 -11.18 -4.75
N ILE A 193 -29.82 -9.93 -5.19
CA ILE A 193 -28.80 -9.02 -4.62
C ILE A 193 -28.93 -8.78 -3.11
N ASN A 194 -30.17 -8.72 -2.60
CA ASN A 194 -30.40 -8.53 -1.16
C ASN A 194 -29.93 -9.73 -0.35
N GLN A 195 -30.17 -10.95 -0.84
CA GLN A 195 -29.69 -12.17 -0.22
C GLN A 195 -28.17 -12.26 -0.33
N LEU A 196 -27.60 -11.97 -1.51
CA LEU A 196 -26.14 -11.97 -1.71
C LEU A 196 -25.41 -11.08 -0.69
N LEU A 197 -25.91 -9.86 -0.46
CA LEU A 197 -25.30 -8.93 0.50
C LEU A 197 -25.53 -9.31 1.96
N GLU A 198 -26.65 -9.98 2.27
CA GLU A 198 -26.90 -10.54 3.60
C GLU A 198 -25.93 -11.68 3.91
N GLU A 199 -25.83 -12.67 3.02
CA GLU A 199 -24.91 -13.80 3.17
C GLU A 199 -23.45 -13.31 3.24
N THR A 200 -23.10 -12.29 2.44
CA THR A 200 -21.77 -11.67 2.50
C THR A 200 -21.50 -11.02 3.85
N LEU A 201 -22.48 -10.30 4.41
CA LEU A 201 -22.35 -9.74 5.76
C LEU A 201 -22.15 -10.84 6.80
N GLN A 202 -22.94 -11.91 6.73
CA GLN A 202 -22.89 -13.00 7.70
C GLN A 202 -21.52 -13.72 7.69
N VAL A 203 -21.01 -14.06 6.51
CA VAL A 203 -19.68 -14.68 6.35
C VAL A 203 -18.56 -13.80 6.92
N VAL A 204 -18.60 -12.49 6.66
CA VAL A 204 -17.59 -11.57 7.18
C VAL A 204 -17.70 -11.43 8.71
N LYS A 205 -18.93 -11.38 9.23
CA LYS A 205 -19.23 -11.18 10.66
C LYS A 205 -18.92 -12.40 11.52
N GLU A 206 -19.27 -13.61 11.08
CA GLU A 206 -19.08 -14.85 11.84
C GLU A 206 -17.63 -15.32 11.85
N CYS A 207 -16.84 -14.92 10.86
CA CYS A 207 -15.44 -15.30 10.80
C CYS A 207 -14.67 -14.76 12.02
N THR A 208 -13.92 -15.60 12.72
CA THR A 208 -13.20 -15.25 13.96
C THR A 208 -11.86 -14.53 13.73
N CYS A 209 -11.42 -14.36 12.48
CA CYS A 209 -10.14 -13.71 12.18
C CYS A 209 -10.18 -12.19 12.47
N SER A 210 -9.03 -11.61 12.84
CA SER A 210 -8.93 -10.19 13.20
C SER A 210 -8.72 -9.27 11.99
N SER A 211 -7.87 -9.67 11.04
CA SER A 211 -7.45 -8.81 9.91
C SER A 211 -8.00 -9.25 8.54
N GLY A 212 -8.58 -10.45 8.46
CA GLY A 212 -9.00 -11.07 7.21
C GLY A 212 -8.28 -12.40 6.94
N CYS A 213 -8.98 -13.37 6.36
CA CYS A 213 -8.43 -14.67 6.01
C CYS A 213 -9.09 -15.23 4.73
N PRO A 214 -8.57 -16.34 4.16
CA PRO A 214 -9.15 -16.97 2.96
C PRO A 214 -10.61 -17.38 3.08
N SER A 215 -11.14 -17.54 4.30
CA SER A 215 -12.53 -17.90 4.54
C SER A 215 -13.50 -16.71 4.54
N CYS A 216 -13.01 -15.46 4.52
CA CYS A 216 -13.87 -14.28 4.50
C CYS A 216 -13.51 -13.26 3.42
N VAL A 217 -12.37 -12.57 3.53
CA VAL A 217 -12.06 -11.38 2.72
C VAL A 217 -10.76 -11.49 1.90
N HIS A 218 -10.05 -12.63 1.96
CA HIS A 218 -8.90 -12.87 1.10
C HIS A 218 -9.27 -13.67 -0.15
N SER A 219 -8.69 -13.27 -1.28
CA SER A 219 -8.78 -14.00 -2.54
C SER A 219 -7.40 -14.54 -2.94
N PRO A 220 -7.29 -15.81 -3.37
CA PRO A 220 -6.07 -16.35 -3.95
C PRO A 220 -5.80 -15.75 -5.35
N LYS A 221 -6.80 -15.10 -5.97
CA LYS A 221 -6.70 -14.43 -7.27
C LYS A 221 -6.34 -12.96 -7.19
N CYS A 222 -6.14 -12.43 -5.98
CA CYS A 222 -5.88 -11.02 -5.80
C CYS A 222 -4.51 -10.64 -6.39
N GLY A 223 -4.51 -9.91 -7.50
CA GLY A 223 -3.29 -9.43 -8.17
C GLY A 223 -2.45 -8.47 -7.33
N SER A 224 -3.05 -7.82 -6.32
CA SER A 224 -2.34 -6.98 -5.36
C SER A 224 -1.83 -7.74 -4.12
N GLY A 225 -2.03 -9.06 -4.07
CA GLY A 225 -1.56 -9.90 -2.95
C GLY A 225 -2.34 -9.70 -1.66
N ASN A 226 -3.66 -9.42 -1.75
CA ASN A 226 -4.54 -9.10 -0.64
C ASN A 226 -4.10 -7.86 0.16
N ARG A 227 -3.58 -6.85 -0.55
CA ARG A 227 -3.13 -5.60 0.08
C ARG A 227 -3.62 -4.37 -0.72
N PRO A 228 -4.23 -3.37 -0.06
CA PRO A 228 -4.69 -3.39 1.34
C PRO A 228 -6.00 -4.20 1.49
N ILE A 229 -6.22 -4.82 2.64
CA ILE A 229 -7.49 -5.45 3.04
C ILE A 229 -7.80 -5.00 4.46
N ASP A 230 -9.05 -4.58 4.69
CA ASP A 230 -9.54 -4.17 6.01
C ASP A 230 -10.91 -4.79 6.27
N LYS A 231 -10.90 -5.89 7.04
CA LYS A 231 -12.11 -6.63 7.39
C LYS A 231 -13.11 -5.79 8.20
N SER A 232 -12.63 -5.00 9.16
CA SER A 232 -13.48 -4.18 10.02
C SER A 232 -14.19 -3.09 9.21
N SER A 233 -13.46 -2.44 8.30
CA SER A 233 -14.03 -1.49 7.34
C SER A 233 -15.08 -2.16 6.45
N CYS A 234 -14.80 -3.35 5.92
CA CYS A 234 -15.75 -4.14 5.12
C CYS A 234 -17.05 -4.43 5.88
N LEU A 235 -16.94 -4.90 7.12
CA LEU A 235 -18.10 -5.21 7.97
C LEU A 235 -18.99 -3.98 8.15
N HIS A 236 -18.41 -2.83 8.51
CA HIS A 236 -19.18 -1.61 8.71
C HIS A 236 -19.75 -1.04 7.41
N ILE A 237 -19.03 -1.14 6.28
CA ILE A 237 -19.54 -0.77 4.95
C ILE A 237 -20.77 -1.62 4.63
N LEU A 238 -20.71 -2.94 4.78
CA LEU A 238 -21.85 -3.85 4.57
C LEU A 238 -23.04 -3.49 5.45
N GLU A 239 -22.81 -3.25 6.75
CA GLU A 239 -23.86 -2.83 7.68
C GLU A 239 -24.50 -1.50 7.28
N TRP A 240 -23.71 -0.53 6.81
CA TRP A 240 -24.23 0.79 6.42
C TRP A 240 -24.94 0.76 5.08
N LEU A 241 -24.44 0.01 4.09
CA LEU A 241 -25.08 -0.16 2.79
C LEU A 241 -26.51 -0.66 2.95
N ARG A 242 -26.75 -1.57 3.89
CA ARG A 242 -28.06 -2.18 4.14
C ARG A 242 -29.02 -1.32 4.97
N LYS A 243 -28.58 -0.20 5.54
CA LYS A 243 -29.49 0.73 6.23
C LYS A 243 -30.46 1.34 5.22
N PRO A 244 -31.73 1.57 5.59
CA PRO A 244 -32.67 2.25 4.70
C PRO A 244 -32.13 3.62 4.29
N ALA A 245 -32.33 4.00 3.03
CA ALA A 245 -31.99 5.33 2.56
C ALA A 245 -32.72 6.38 3.42
N LYS A 246 -31.99 7.32 4.01
CA LYS A 246 -32.62 8.48 4.65
C LYS A 246 -33.35 9.27 3.56
N THR A 247 -34.67 9.20 3.55
CA THR A 247 -35.53 9.94 2.64
C THR A 247 -35.48 11.43 2.98
N LYS A 248 -34.60 12.18 2.30
CA LYS A 248 -34.76 13.62 2.10
C LYS A 248 -34.35 14.00 0.67
N GLY A 249 -35.36 14.30 -0.16
CA GLY A 249 -35.24 15.12 -1.38
C GLY A 249 -35.01 14.37 -2.71
N SER A 250 -35.93 14.58 -3.64
CA SER A 250 -36.02 14.05 -5.03
C SER A 250 -34.88 14.48 -5.99
N PRO A 251 -34.81 13.92 -7.22
CA PRO A 251 -33.64 13.99 -8.10
C PRO A 251 -33.60 15.30 -8.91
N GLY A 252 -32.41 15.88 -9.09
CA GLY A 252 -32.24 17.06 -9.94
C GLY A 252 -30.79 17.48 -10.10
N SER A 253 -30.34 17.39 -11.36
CA SER A 253 -29.36 18.24 -12.07
C SER A 253 -28.17 18.83 -11.31
N ALA A 254 -26.99 18.54 -11.84
CA ALA A 254 -25.78 19.31 -11.64
C ALA A 254 -26.05 20.83 -11.75
N THR A 255 -25.71 21.57 -10.70
CA THR A 255 -25.32 22.97 -10.81
C THR A 255 -24.18 23.22 -9.84
N HIS A 256 -23.07 23.70 -10.40
CA HIS A 256 -21.90 24.18 -9.68
C HIS A 256 -22.29 25.11 -8.52
N ARG A 257 -22.04 24.69 -7.28
CA ARG A 257 -21.95 25.60 -6.14
C ARG A 257 -20.49 25.72 -5.72
N LYS A 258 -19.95 26.93 -5.90
CA LYS A 258 -18.65 27.36 -5.36
C LYS A 258 -18.62 27.09 -3.86
N ILE A 259 -17.59 26.39 -3.40
CA ILE A 259 -17.31 26.15 -1.98
C ILE A 259 -16.86 27.48 -1.36
N PRO A 260 -17.51 28.01 -0.31
CA PRO A 260 -16.96 29.12 0.45
C PRO A 260 -15.72 28.66 1.24
N ASN A 261 -14.59 29.32 1.02
CA ASN A 261 -13.45 29.31 1.92
C ASN A 261 -13.90 29.88 3.27
N ASN A 262 -14.10 29.03 4.28
CA ASN A 262 -13.90 29.30 5.71
C ASN A 262 -14.66 28.30 6.58
N ILE A 263 -14.10 27.09 6.77
CA ILE A 263 -14.39 26.27 7.97
C ILE A 263 -13.11 25.54 8.36
N PHE A 264 -12.14 26.27 8.93
CA PHE A 264 -11.03 25.69 9.69
C PHE A 264 -10.80 26.52 10.95
N THR A 265 -11.82 26.58 11.81
CA THR A 265 -11.67 27.05 13.20
C THR A 265 -12.80 26.46 14.04
N LYS A 266 -12.60 25.25 14.56
CA LYS A 266 -12.84 24.97 15.99
C LYS A 266 -12.50 23.52 16.37
N THR A 267 -11.58 23.47 17.34
CA THR A 267 -11.47 22.51 18.44
C THR A 267 -11.00 21.09 18.09
N LEU A 268 -9.67 20.93 18.09
CA LEU A 268 -8.99 19.68 18.38
C LEU A 268 -9.49 19.16 19.73
N ALA A 269 -10.22 18.04 19.71
CA ALA A 269 -10.52 17.29 20.92
C ALA A 269 -9.21 16.68 21.46
N ALA A 270 -9.03 16.71 22.78
CA ALA A 270 -7.83 16.27 23.47
C ALA A 270 -7.52 14.77 23.25
N PRO A 271 -6.24 14.37 23.17
CA PRO A 271 -5.82 12.97 23.06
C PRO A 271 -5.74 12.28 24.44
N ASP A 272 -6.19 11.02 24.56
CA ASP A 272 -6.01 10.15 25.74
C ASP A 272 -6.10 8.64 25.34
N PRO A 273 -5.37 7.66 25.94
CA PRO A 273 -4.07 7.67 26.61
C PRO A 273 -2.95 6.97 25.80
N LYS A 274 -1.71 7.24 26.21
CA LYS A 274 -0.41 6.95 25.58
C LYS A 274 -0.10 5.44 25.42
N THR A 275 0.38 5.03 24.24
CA THR A 275 1.30 3.89 24.17
C THR A 275 2.59 4.31 24.87
N PRO A 276 3.08 3.59 25.90
CA PRO A 276 4.30 3.98 26.59
C PRO A 276 5.48 3.91 25.61
N LEU A 277 6.04 5.07 25.28
CA LEU A 277 7.36 5.15 24.67
C LEU A 277 8.39 4.69 25.72
N PRO A 278 9.43 3.93 25.33
CA PRO A 278 10.55 3.69 26.23
C PRO A 278 11.21 5.04 26.60
N GLU A 279 11.72 5.15 27.83
CA GLU A 279 12.36 6.38 28.31
C GLU A 279 13.57 6.78 27.45
N ASN A 280 14.26 5.81 26.85
CA ASN A 280 15.47 6.03 26.06
C ASN A 280 15.35 5.50 24.62
N TYR A 281 14.77 6.32 23.73
CA TYR A 281 14.82 6.11 22.27
C TYR A 281 15.61 7.22 21.60
N GLY A 282 16.06 6.98 20.36
CA GLY A 282 16.68 8.01 19.55
C GLY A 282 16.23 7.99 18.10
N VAL A 283 16.36 9.13 17.44
CA VAL A 283 16.05 9.33 16.01
C VAL A 283 17.32 9.78 15.32
N PHE A 284 17.72 9.16 14.23
CA PHE A 284 18.95 9.56 13.54
C PHE A 284 18.81 9.55 12.03
N ASP A 285 19.72 10.29 11.39
CA ASP A 285 19.87 10.40 9.95
C ASP A 285 21.35 10.65 9.60
N VAL A 286 21.78 10.24 8.40
CA VAL A 286 23.15 10.48 7.93
C VAL A 286 23.21 11.13 6.55
N GLU A 287 24.10 12.09 6.43
CA GLU A 287 24.50 12.70 5.15
C GLU A 287 25.83 12.13 4.67
N THR A 288 25.96 11.98 3.36
CA THR A 288 27.09 11.27 2.73
C THR A 288 28.07 12.20 2.02
N GLN A 289 29.32 11.77 1.88
CA GLN A 289 30.36 12.51 1.16
C GLN A 289 30.33 12.26 -0.36
N LEU A 290 29.96 11.04 -0.75
CA LEU A 290 29.93 10.57 -2.13
C LEU A 290 28.51 10.16 -2.50
N SER A 291 28.09 10.51 -3.71
CA SER A 291 26.82 10.08 -4.29
C SER A 291 26.83 8.60 -4.66
N ALA A 292 25.63 8.05 -4.86
CA ALA A 292 25.47 6.69 -5.38
C ALA A 292 26.17 6.49 -6.74
N GLN A 293 26.26 7.53 -7.57
CA GLN A 293 26.96 7.46 -8.86
C GLN A 293 28.49 7.33 -8.66
N GLU A 294 29.06 8.12 -7.73
CA GLU A 294 30.51 8.12 -7.45
C GLU A 294 31.00 6.79 -6.86
N VAL A 295 30.18 6.12 -6.04
CA VAL A 295 30.52 4.78 -5.52
C VAL A 295 30.12 3.66 -6.48
N GLY A 296 29.45 3.99 -7.59
CA GLY A 296 29.02 3.07 -8.65
C GLY A 296 27.81 2.20 -8.28
N GLY A 297 26.86 2.77 -7.53
CA GLY A 297 25.49 2.28 -7.32
C GLY A 297 25.11 2.18 -5.84
N TRP A 298 23.80 2.23 -5.55
CA TRP A 298 23.23 2.12 -4.19
C TRP A 298 23.60 0.83 -3.44
N HIS A 299 23.96 -0.24 -4.16
CA HIS A 299 24.42 -1.49 -3.55
C HIS A 299 25.79 -1.34 -2.83
N ARG A 300 26.52 -0.25 -3.10
CA ARG A 300 27.80 0.11 -2.47
C ARG A 300 27.64 1.30 -1.52
N ALA A 301 26.49 1.45 -0.87
CA ALA A 301 26.25 2.55 0.06
C ALA A 301 27.26 2.60 1.22
N ASP A 302 27.87 1.47 1.59
CA ASP A 302 28.99 1.40 2.54
C ASP A 302 30.20 2.24 2.11
N LYS A 303 30.39 2.46 0.80
CA LYS A 303 31.51 3.25 0.29
C LYS A 303 31.23 4.76 0.21
N MET A 304 30.03 5.20 0.58
CA MET A 304 29.61 6.61 0.38
C MET A 304 30.26 7.58 1.35
N ARG A 305 30.79 7.08 2.48
CA ARG A 305 31.35 7.83 3.61
C ARG A 305 30.36 8.84 4.22
N ILE A 306 30.51 9.15 5.50
CA ILE A 306 29.61 10.05 6.22
C ILE A 306 30.22 11.45 6.26
N SER A 307 29.48 12.46 5.83
CA SER A 307 29.88 13.86 6.03
C SER A 307 29.46 14.35 7.41
N VAL A 308 28.18 14.16 7.74
CA VAL A 308 27.58 14.52 9.02
C VAL A 308 26.49 13.51 9.33
N ALA A 309 26.38 13.09 10.56
CA ALA A 309 25.22 12.38 11.08
C ALA A 309 24.63 13.16 12.25
N VAL A 310 23.33 13.06 12.47
CA VAL A 310 22.66 13.69 13.62
C VAL A 310 21.85 12.65 14.36
N LEU A 311 21.91 12.68 15.69
CA LEU A 311 21.12 11.86 16.59
C LEU A 311 20.33 12.76 17.54
N TYR A 312 19.02 12.57 17.60
CA TYR A 312 18.17 13.00 18.69
C TYR A 312 18.06 11.89 19.73
N THR A 313 18.08 12.22 21.02
CA THR A 313 17.84 11.27 22.11
C THR A 313 16.75 11.77 23.05
N SER A 314 15.78 10.91 23.38
CA SER A 314 14.64 11.27 24.24
C SER A 314 15.02 11.54 25.69
N ARG A 315 16.11 10.95 26.19
CA ARG A 315 16.58 11.13 27.56
C ARG A 315 17.05 12.56 27.84
N ASP A 316 17.80 13.10 26.89
CA ASP A 316 18.43 14.43 26.99
C ASP A 316 17.60 15.51 26.26
N ASP A 317 16.56 15.11 25.53
CA ASP A 317 15.75 15.94 24.62
C ASP A 317 16.60 16.86 23.73
N ALA A 318 17.69 16.31 23.21
CA ALA A 318 18.74 17.06 22.54
C ALA A 318 19.19 16.41 21.23
N PHE A 319 19.64 17.25 20.30
CA PHE A 319 20.26 16.85 19.04
C PHE A 319 21.78 16.96 19.15
N GLU A 320 22.49 15.90 18.80
CA GLU A 320 23.94 15.88 18.70
C GLU A 320 24.36 15.57 17.25
N SER A 321 25.29 16.37 16.72
CA SER A 321 25.85 16.19 15.38
C SER A 321 27.26 15.59 15.42
N PHE A 322 27.53 14.64 14.53
CA PHE A 322 28.78 13.90 14.44
C PHE A 322 29.38 14.06 13.05
N THR A 323 30.62 14.52 12.99
CA THR A 323 31.46 14.46 11.78
C THR A 323 32.09 13.07 11.64
N GLU A 324 32.68 12.78 10.48
CA GLU A 324 33.23 11.45 10.17
C GLU A 324 34.17 10.89 11.24
N ASP A 325 35.03 11.73 11.83
CA ASP A 325 35.98 11.40 12.88
C ASP A 325 35.32 11.02 14.22
N ARG A 326 34.05 11.39 14.41
CA ARG A 326 33.26 11.10 15.62
C ARG A 326 32.19 10.01 15.41
N ILE A 327 32.12 9.36 14.25
CA ILE A 327 31.09 8.35 13.96
C ILE A 327 31.14 7.14 14.91
N HIS A 328 32.31 6.78 15.43
CA HIS A 328 32.39 5.73 16.46
C HIS A 328 31.56 6.07 17.70
N GLN A 329 31.53 7.34 18.12
CA GLN A 329 30.73 7.81 19.26
C GLN A 329 29.23 7.69 18.96
N LEU A 330 28.80 8.07 17.74
CA LEU A 330 27.43 7.87 17.30
C LEU A 330 27.02 6.40 17.38
N ILE A 331 27.87 5.50 16.87
CA ILE A 331 27.59 4.06 16.87
C ILE A 331 27.44 3.57 18.31
N ASP A 332 28.33 3.95 19.22
CA ASP A 332 28.21 3.56 20.63
C ASP A 332 26.89 4.04 21.24
N ARG A 333 26.52 5.30 21.02
CA ARG A 333 25.24 5.86 21.46
C ARG A 333 24.05 5.11 20.88
N LEU A 334 24.06 4.75 19.59
CA LEU A 334 22.97 4.00 18.95
C LEU A 334 22.70 2.65 19.63
N PHE A 335 23.75 1.98 20.13
CA PHE A 335 23.60 0.70 20.82
C PHE A 335 23.22 0.83 22.31
N GLU A 336 23.24 2.03 22.88
CA GLU A 336 22.73 2.31 24.23
C GLU A 336 21.21 2.55 24.24
N LEU A 337 20.61 2.80 23.07
CA LEU A 337 19.18 3.11 22.93
C LEU A 337 18.33 1.84 22.97
N ASN A 338 17.15 1.94 23.60
CA ASN A 338 16.17 0.86 23.58
C ASN A 338 15.45 0.74 22.24
N ILE A 339 15.30 1.86 21.52
CA ILE A 339 14.72 1.92 20.18
C ILE A 339 15.47 2.95 19.35
N VAL A 340 15.78 2.59 18.11
CA VAL A 340 16.35 3.50 17.11
C VAL A 340 15.32 3.75 16.00
N VAL A 341 14.92 5.00 15.82
CA VAL A 341 13.98 5.41 14.78
C VAL A 341 14.75 6.08 13.64
N GLY A 342 14.35 5.82 12.40
CA GLY A 342 14.87 6.54 11.25
C GLY A 342 13.94 6.46 10.05
N PHE A 343 14.33 7.14 8.98
CA PHE A 343 13.61 7.09 7.71
C PHE A 343 14.52 6.46 6.65
N ASN A 344 14.28 5.18 6.29
CA ASN A 344 15.17 4.37 5.44
C ASN A 344 16.48 3.89 6.11
N ASN A 345 16.57 3.97 7.44
CA ASN A 345 17.78 3.62 8.18
C ASN A 345 18.25 2.18 7.99
N LYS A 346 17.34 1.20 7.90
CA LYS A 346 17.77 -0.20 7.77
C LYS A 346 18.44 -0.49 6.43
N ARG A 347 17.99 0.15 5.35
CA ARG A 347 18.45 -0.14 3.98
C ARG A 347 19.52 0.83 3.50
N PHE A 348 19.62 2.01 4.09
CA PHE A 348 20.57 3.04 3.70
C PHE A 348 21.53 3.42 4.82
N ASP A 349 21.06 4.09 5.87
CA ASP A 349 21.94 4.69 6.90
C ASP A 349 22.81 3.64 7.60
N ASN A 350 22.21 2.51 8.02
CA ASN A 350 22.93 1.37 8.60
C ASN A 350 23.93 0.75 7.61
N LYS A 351 23.64 0.81 6.30
CA LYS A 351 24.56 0.32 5.28
C LYS A 351 25.76 1.26 5.14
N VAL A 352 25.56 2.57 5.19
CA VAL A 352 26.65 3.57 5.22
C VAL A 352 27.49 3.41 6.50
N LEU A 353 26.85 3.34 7.67
CA LEU A 353 27.50 3.15 8.96
C LEU A 353 28.30 1.84 9.06
N SER A 354 27.93 0.81 8.28
CA SER A 354 28.63 -0.49 8.29
C SER A 354 30.11 -0.40 7.89
N ALA A 355 30.53 0.67 7.21
CA ALA A 355 31.94 0.92 6.91
C ALA A 355 32.78 1.32 8.13
N TYR A 356 32.13 1.79 9.21
CA TYR A 356 32.78 2.35 10.39
C TYR A 356 32.74 1.41 11.60
N THR A 357 32.15 0.21 11.48
CA THR A 357 32.06 -0.73 12.60
C THR A 357 32.01 -2.18 12.16
N ARG A 358 32.50 -3.06 13.04
CA ARG A 358 32.32 -4.51 12.92
C ARG A 358 31.08 -5.01 13.67
N ARG A 359 30.44 -4.15 14.48
CA ARG A 359 29.20 -4.48 15.19
C ARG A 359 28.07 -4.66 14.17
N ARG A 360 27.20 -5.65 14.38
CA ARG A 360 26.08 -5.92 13.46
C ARG A 360 24.97 -4.90 13.69
N LEU A 361 24.93 -3.85 12.87
CA LEU A 361 23.88 -2.82 12.94
C LEU A 361 22.45 -3.37 12.73
N SER A 362 22.32 -4.57 12.14
CA SER A 362 21.04 -5.26 12.01
C SER A 362 20.45 -5.74 13.34
N THR A 363 21.22 -5.75 14.43
CA THR A 363 20.73 -6.11 15.77
C THR A 363 20.19 -4.92 16.54
N LEU A 364 20.30 -3.70 16.00
CA LEU A 364 19.68 -2.52 16.62
C LEU A 364 18.15 -2.67 16.58
N PRO A 365 17.43 -2.43 17.69
CA PRO A 365 15.98 -2.47 17.73
C PRO A 365 15.39 -1.27 16.97
N SER A 366 15.34 -1.41 15.64
CA SER A 366 15.14 -0.30 14.72
C SER A 366 13.72 -0.24 14.16
N LEU A 367 13.05 0.91 14.33
CA LEU A 367 11.84 1.27 13.61
C LEU A 367 12.22 2.10 12.37
N ASP A 368 12.03 1.54 11.18
CA ASP A 368 12.24 2.24 9.91
C ASP A 368 10.88 2.71 9.36
N ILE A 369 10.61 4.00 9.46
CA ILE A 369 9.32 4.58 9.05
C ILE A 369 9.02 4.28 7.58
N LEU A 370 10.04 4.34 6.72
CA LEU A 370 9.83 4.10 5.30
C LEU A 370 9.54 2.62 5.00
N GLU A 371 10.14 1.70 5.75
CA GLU A 371 9.82 0.27 5.67
C GLU A 371 8.37 0.02 6.07
N GLU A 372 7.91 0.56 7.19
CA GLU A 372 6.52 0.43 7.66
C GLU A 372 5.53 0.93 6.60
N ILE A 373 5.79 2.11 6.04
CA ILE A 373 4.99 2.72 4.99
C ILE A 373 5.01 1.88 3.71
N ALA A 374 6.18 1.42 3.27
CA ALA A 374 6.33 0.66 2.04
C ALA A 374 5.70 -0.74 2.13
N ASN A 375 5.75 -1.37 3.30
CA ASN A 375 5.10 -2.66 3.56
C ASN A 375 3.58 -2.58 3.42
N GLN A 376 3.01 -1.42 3.76
CA GLN A 376 1.58 -1.15 3.71
C GLN A 376 1.12 -0.65 2.33
N LEU A 377 1.81 0.34 1.75
CA LEU A 377 1.42 0.94 0.47
C LEU A 377 1.90 0.13 -0.75
N GLY A 378 2.91 -0.73 -0.59
CA GLY A 378 3.55 -1.45 -1.69
C GLY A 378 4.49 -0.60 -2.56
N TYR A 379 4.61 0.70 -2.25
CA TYR A 379 5.56 1.65 -2.85
C TYR A 379 6.10 2.61 -1.79
N ARG A 380 7.19 3.30 -2.12
CA ARG A 380 7.91 4.19 -1.20
C ARG A 380 7.38 5.62 -1.32
N LEU A 381 7.32 6.32 -0.19
CA LEU A 381 7.08 7.77 -0.13
C LEU A 381 8.36 8.47 0.31
N SER A 382 8.58 9.71 -0.15
CA SER A 382 9.67 10.53 0.38
C SER A 382 9.27 11.15 1.72
N LEU A 383 10.26 11.43 2.56
CA LEU A 383 10.07 12.13 3.84
C LEU A 383 9.33 13.45 3.63
N ASP A 384 9.73 14.22 2.62
CA ASP A 384 9.13 15.52 2.30
C ASP A 384 7.63 15.44 2.00
N ARG A 385 7.20 14.43 1.23
CA ARG A 385 5.77 14.24 0.88
C ARG A 385 4.93 13.85 2.09
N LEU A 386 5.53 13.16 3.05
CA LEU A 386 4.88 12.81 4.31
C LEU A 386 4.82 14.03 5.23
N ALA A 387 5.93 14.75 5.37
CA ALA A 387 6.06 15.93 6.22
C ALA A 387 5.11 17.06 5.79
N GLU A 388 4.98 17.32 4.49
CA GLU A 388 4.13 18.39 3.96
C GLU A 388 2.68 18.27 4.44
N HIS A 389 2.14 17.05 4.42
CA HIS A 389 0.74 16.83 4.72
C HIS A 389 0.49 16.35 6.16
N THR A 390 1.46 15.69 6.79
CA THR A 390 1.35 15.25 8.18
C THR A 390 1.61 16.39 9.16
N LEU A 391 2.66 17.18 8.91
CA LEU A 391 3.13 18.22 9.83
C LEU A 391 2.86 19.64 9.32
N GLY A 392 2.41 19.81 8.07
CA GLY A 392 2.24 21.12 7.45
C GLY A 392 3.57 21.81 7.10
N VAL A 393 4.68 21.07 7.12
CA VAL A 393 6.02 21.61 6.88
C VAL A 393 6.43 21.38 5.44
N LYS A 394 6.64 22.45 4.67
CA LYS A 394 7.27 22.37 3.35
C LYS A 394 8.78 22.49 3.48
N LYS A 395 9.51 21.56 2.85
CA LYS A 395 10.97 21.55 2.87
C LYS A 395 11.57 22.49 1.81
N SER A 396 12.79 22.94 2.06
CA SER A 396 13.52 23.97 1.29
C SER A 396 14.84 23.47 0.67
N ALA A 397 15.18 22.17 0.72
CA ALA A 397 16.38 21.67 0.04
C ALA A 397 16.36 20.15 -0.26
N ASP A 398 16.88 19.82 -1.43
CA ASP A 398 17.09 18.48 -2.02
C ASP A 398 18.38 17.84 -1.45
N GLY A 399 18.40 16.52 -1.20
CA GLY A 399 19.57 15.81 -0.66
C GLY A 399 20.82 15.91 -1.55
N LEU A 400 20.66 16.20 -2.85
CA LEU A 400 21.78 16.55 -3.74
C LEU A 400 22.52 17.83 -3.33
N GLN A 401 21.90 18.68 -2.52
CA GLN A 401 22.49 19.92 -2.03
C GLN A 401 23.51 19.68 -0.90
N ALA A 402 23.31 18.65 -0.06
CA ALA A 402 24.25 18.28 1.00
C ALA A 402 25.62 17.88 0.42
N LEU A 403 25.62 17.06 -0.63
CA LEU A 403 26.82 16.68 -1.38
C LEU A 403 27.58 17.89 -1.95
N LYS A 404 26.85 18.88 -2.48
CA LYS A 404 27.46 20.14 -2.96
C LYS A 404 28.08 20.95 -1.83
N TRP A 405 27.42 21.03 -0.67
CA TRP A 405 27.96 21.73 0.50
C TRP A 405 29.20 21.04 1.05
N PHE A 406 29.26 19.70 1.01
CA PHE A 406 30.44 18.95 1.42
C PHE A 406 31.65 19.30 0.54
N LYS A 407 31.47 19.29 -0.80
CA LYS A 407 32.51 19.74 -1.75
C LYS A 407 32.95 21.19 -1.56
N GLN A 408 32.13 22.01 -0.91
CA GLN A 408 32.42 23.41 -0.56
C GLN A 408 32.94 23.60 0.87
N GLY A 409 33.14 22.53 1.65
CA GLY A 409 33.56 22.60 3.04
C GLY A 409 32.51 23.17 4.01
N LYS A 410 31.25 23.27 3.62
CA LYS A 410 30.17 23.92 4.40
C LYS A 410 29.50 22.94 5.37
N ILE A 411 30.28 22.34 6.26
CA ILE A 411 29.83 21.29 7.20
C ILE A 411 28.67 21.76 8.09
N GLU A 412 28.70 22.98 8.61
CA GLU A 412 27.61 23.52 9.44
C GLU A 412 26.25 23.61 8.72
N LYS A 413 26.25 23.76 7.39
CA LYS A 413 25.01 23.77 6.60
C LYS A 413 24.44 22.36 6.46
N ILE A 414 25.32 21.38 6.30
CA ILE A 414 24.96 19.95 6.26
C ILE A 414 24.40 19.54 7.63
N ALA A 415 25.07 19.91 8.73
CA ALA A 415 24.60 19.64 10.07
C ALA A 415 23.20 20.23 10.32
N ARG A 416 22.98 21.50 10.01
CA ARG A 416 21.64 22.12 10.12
C ARG A 416 20.56 21.45 9.27
N TYR A 417 20.92 21.01 8.07
CA TYR A 417 20.00 20.28 7.19
C TYR A 417 19.63 18.92 7.79
N CYS A 418 20.63 18.12 8.17
CA CYS A 418 20.45 16.82 8.77
C CYS A 418 19.68 16.91 10.10
N THR A 419 19.97 17.91 10.95
CA THR A 419 19.20 18.17 12.18
C THR A 419 17.72 18.42 11.88
N LYS A 420 17.40 19.15 10.81
CA LYS A 420 16.02 19.38 10.41
C LYS A 420 15.35 18.09 9.93
N ASP A 421 16.08 17.21 9.27
CA ASP A 421 15.57 15.91 8.80
C ASP A 421 15.31 14.96 9.97
N VAL A 422 16.20 14.94 10.96
CA VAL A 422 15.98 14.21 12.21
C VAL A 422 14.77 14.78 12.97
N GLN A 423 14.63 16.11 13.07
CA GLN A 423 13.45 16.73 13.69
C GLN A 423 12.15 16.35 12.97
N ILE A 424 12.12 16.44 11.64
CA ILE A 424 10.93 16.05 10.85
C ILE A 424 10.62 14.57 11.06
N THR A 425 11.64 13.71 11.04
CA THR A 425 11.48 12.26 11.27
C THR A 425 10.95 11.97 12.67
N HIS A 426 11.47 12.66 13.69
CA HIS A 426 11.01 12.60 15.07
C HIS A 426 9.54 13.04 15.19
N ASP A 427 9.16 14.15 14.58
CA ASP A 427 7.81 14.69 14.66
C ASP A 427 6.81 13.82 13.90
N ILE A 428 7.20 13.25 12.75
CA ILE A 428 6.42 12.23 12.02
C ILE A 428 6.23 10.99 12.89
N PHE A 429 7.30 10.52 13.55
CA PHE A 429 7.24 9.38 14.45
C PHE A 429 6.26 9.62 15.61
N LEU A 430 6.39 10.73 16.33
CA LEU A 430 5.48 11.08 17.42
C LEU A 430 4.05 11.28 16.92
N HIS A 431 3.86 11.94 15.77
CA HIS A 431 2.54 12.10 15.17
C HIS A 431 1.92 10.73 14.85
N GLY A 432 2.68 9.84 14.21
CA GLY A 432 2.24 8.49 13.88
C GLY A 432 1.94 7.65 15.12
N LEU A 433 2.70 7.82 16.21
CA LEU A 433 2.45 7.13 17.46
C LEU A 433 1.18 7.63 18.16
N HIS A 434 1.04 8.94 18.32
CA HIS A 434 -0.08 9.55 19.02
C HIS A 434 -1.38 9.46 18.23
N ASN A 435 -1.32 9.68 16.92
CA ASN A 435 -2.50 9.77 16.07
C ASN A 435 -2.80 8.47 15.31
N ARG A 436 -1.90 7.46 15.37
CA ARG A 436 -1.99 6.18 14.65
C ARG A 436 -2.16 6.33 13.14
N HIS A 437 -1.61 7.40 12.59
CA HIS A 437 -1.57 7.63 11.15
C HIS A 437 -0.57 8.69 10.74
N LEU A 438 -0.30 8.74 9.45
CA LEU A 438 0.36 9.83 8.75
C LEU A 438 -0.57 10.36 7.64
N LEU A 439 -0.27 11.52 7.08
CA LEU A 439 -0.99 12.10 5.95
C LEU A 439 -0.04 12.25 4.76
N PHE A 440 -0.52 11.92 3.56
CA PHE A 440 0.24 12.14 2.33
C PHE A 440 -0.70 12.39 1.15
N ARG A 441 -0.17 12.98 0.08
CA ARG A 441 -0.92 13.17 -1.15
C ARG A 441 -0.78 11.95 -2.07
N ASN A 442 -1.89 11.31 -2.40
CA ASN A 442 -1.90 10.18 -3.31
C ASN A 442 -1.72 10.63 -4.77
N LYS A 443 -1.58 9.66 -5.69
CA LYS A 443 -1.42 9.92 -7.13
C LYS A 443 -2.61 10.68 -7.76
N ALA A 444 -3.78 10.63 -7.13
CA ALA A 444 -4.97 11.38 -7.56
C ALA A 444 -5.02 12.81 -6.99
N GLY A 445 -3.93 13.28 -6.36
CA GLY A 445 -3.83 14.64 -5.84
C GLY A 445 -4.61 14.90 -4.54
N ARG A 446 -5.19 13.86 -3.93
CA ARG A 446 -5.94 13.97 -2.66
C ARG A 446 -5.02 13.69 -1.47
N ILE A 447 -5.18 14.46 -0.40
CA ILE A 447 -4.55 14.16 0.89
C ILE A 447 -5.31 13.00 1.51
N VAL A 448 -4.59 11.92 1.83
CA VAL A 448 -5.15 10.70 2.40
C VAL A 448 -4.38 10.30 3.65
N ARG A 449 -5.09 9.64 4.56
CA ARG A 449 -4.55 9.08 5.79
C ARG A 449 -3.90 7.72 5.51
N LEU A 450 -2.68 7.55 6.00
CA LEU A 450 -1.95 6.29 6.04
C LEU A 450 -1.94 5.78 7.50
N PRO A 451 -2.79 4.81 7.87
CA PRO A 451 -2.78 4.25 9.21
C PRO A 451 -1.41 3.67 9.54
N VAL A 452 -0.83 3.98 10.68
CA VAL A 452 0.43 3.38 11.15
C VAL A 452 0.25 2.85 12.56
N ASN A 453 0.94 1.77 12.90
CA ASN A 453 0.91 1.18 14.23
C ASN A 453 2.32 1.08 14.84
N PHE A 454 2.98 2.24 14.96
CA PHE A 454 4.32 2.30 15.57
C PHE A 454 4.34 1.75 16.99
N GLY A 455 3.24 1.87 17.74
CA GLY A 455 3.13 1.31 19.08
C GLY A 455 3.33 -0.21 19.09
N LYS A 456 2.63 -0.94 18.21
CA LYS A 456 2.82 -2.39 18.07
C LYS A 456 4.25 -2.72 17.62
N THR A 457 4.77 -2.00 16.63
CA THR A 457 6.12 -2.23 16.12
C THR A 457 7.18 -2.05 17.22
N ILE A 458 7.01 -1.04 18.09
CA ILE A 458 7.88 -0.83 19.27
C ILE A 458 7.75 -1.99 20.24
N THR A 459 6.52 -2.41 20.59
CA THR A 459 6.30 -3.55 21.49
C THR A 459 6.95 -4.83 20.95
N ASP A 460 6.77 -5.12 19.66
CA ASP A 460 7.37 -6.28 19.01
C ASP A 460 8.91 -6.22 19.02
N LEU A 461 9.51 -5.04 18.84
CA LEU A 461 10.96 -4.83 18.90
C LEU A 461 11.50 -5.00 20.33
N LEU A 462 10.80 -4.46 21.35
CA LEU A 462 11.21 -4.56 22.75
C LEU A 462 11.09 -5.99 23.30
N HIS A 463 10.20 -6.82 22.75
CA HIS A 463 10.11 -8.24 23.11
C HIS A 463 11.15 -9.14 22.41
N GLN A 464 11.79 -8.64 21.34
CA GLN A 464 12.80 -9.36 20.57
C GLN A 464 14.25 -8.99 20.96
N ALA A 465 14.44 -7.83 21.60
CA ALA A 465 15.70 -7.36 22.18
C ALA A 465 15.94 -8.01 23.54
#